data_AF-A0A1U7GE69-F1
#
_entry.id   AF-A0A1U7GE69-F1
#
_cell.length_a   1.000
_cell.length_b   1.000
_cell.length_c   1.000
_cell.angle_alpha   90.00
_cell.angle_beta   90.00
_cell.angle_gamma   90.00
#
_symmetry.space_group_name_H-M   'P 1'
#
loop_
_entity.id
_entity.type
_entity.pdbx_description
1 polymer ?
#
loop_
_entity_poly.entity_id
_entity_poly.type
_entity_poly.pdbx_seq_one_letter_code
_entity_poly.pdbx_strand_id
1 'polypeptide(L)'
;MIRYPRSPVRLVVLGAFAALLAGCRQEATTSYESYIPTAESARAQLARAMDGWLKGLSPDESGGTRPEVHVVDQTRRADQKLARYEILGEVPADNARAFAVRVTYEGADEPEILRFFAIGVDPMWIFRREDYENIWNHDAETPADRAGEPAEKP
;
A
#
# COMPACT_ATOMS: atom_id res chain seq x y z
N MET A 1 37.44 -28.83 -66.41
CA MET A 1 37.69 -27.62 -65.59
C MET A 1 36.47 -26.71 -65.76
N ILE A 2 35.51 -26.74 -64.82
CA ILE A 2 34.22 -26.04 -64.92
C ILE A 2 34.18 -24.95 -63.85
N ARG A 3 34.11 -23.68 -64.26
CA ARG A 3 33.95 -22.51 -63.37
C ARG A 3 32.45 -22.28 -63.13
N TYR A 4 32.02 -22.39 -61.88
CA TYR A 4 30.68 -21.92 -61.46
C TYR A 4 30.73 -20.43 -61.12
N PRO A 5 29.82 -19.60 -61.64
CA PRO A 5 29.71 -18.20 -61.24
C PRO A 5 29.12 -18.11 -59.82
N ARG A 6 29.80 -17.35 -58.95
CA ARG A 6 29.32 -17.00 -57.61
C ARG A 6 28.21 -15.94 -57.73
N SER A 7 26.95 -16.35 -57.73
CA SER A 7 25.82 -15.43 -57.59
C SER A 7 25.73 -14.93 -56.13
N PRO A 8 25.73 -13.61 -55.87
CA PRO A 8 25.62 -13.05 -54.51
C PRO A 8 24.20 -13.13 -53.92
N VAL A 9 23.23 -13.61 -54.70
CA VAL A 9 21.79 -13.62 -54.35
C VAL A 9 21.48 -14.54 -53.16
N ARG A 10 22.31 -15.56 -52.89
CA ARG A 10 22.08 -16.49 -51.76
C ARG A 10 22.37 -15.90 -50.38
N LEU A 11 23.09 -14.77 -50.29
CA LEU A 11 23.47 -14.16 -49.01
C LEU A 11 22.41 -13.19 -48.46
N VAL A 12 21.50 -12.70 -49.29
CA VAL A 12 20.46 -11.74 -48.85
C VAL A 12 19.30 -12.44 -48.14
N VAL A 13 18.99 -13.68 -48.52
CA VAL A 13 17.84 -14.42 -47.94
C VAL A 13 18.13 -14.91 -46.51
N LEU A 14 19.40 -15.12 -46.14
CA LEU A 14 19.75 -15.59 -44.79
C LEU A 14 19.74 -14.48 -43.72
N GLY A 15 19.91 -13.21 -44.12
CA GLY A 15 19.89 -12.08 -43.19
C GLY A 15 18.48 -11.66 -42.75
N ALA A 16 17.46 -11.91 -43.58
CA ALA A 16 16.09 -11.50 -43.31
C ALA A 16 15.35 -12.40 -42.30
N PHE A 17 15.85 -13.61 -42.02
CA PHE A 17 15.21 -14.53 -41.08
C PHE A 17 15.63 -14.31 -39.61
N ALA A 18 16.77 -13.65 -39.37
CA ALA A 18 17.29 -13.39 -38.01
C ALA A 18 16.56 -12.23 -37.30
N ALA A 19 15.89 -11.34 -38.04
CA ALA A 19 15.16 -10.21 -37.48
C ALA A 19 13.80 -10.58 -36.85
N LEU A 20 13.29 -11.78 -37.10
CA LEU A 20 11.99 -12.25 -36.58
C LEU A 20 12.08 -12.94 -35.20
N LEU A 21 13.28 -13.15 -34.65
CA LEU A 21 13.47 -13.77 -33.33
C LEU A 21 13.75 -12.76 -32.20
N ALA A 22 13.87 -11.46 -32.52
CA ALA A 22 14.09 -10.40 -31.53
C ALA A 22 12.78 -9.79 -30.96
N GLY A 23 11.65 -10.49 -31.10
CA GLY A 23 10.31 -9.99 -30.77
C GLY A 23 9.69 -10.52 -29.47
N CYS A 24 10.35 -11.43 -28.73
CA CYS A 24 9.88 -11.82 -27.40
C CYS A 24 10.36 -10.78 -26.37
N ARG A 25 9.78 -9.57 -26.41
CA ARG A 25 9.78 -8.71 -25.23
C ARG A 25 8.88 -9.42 -24.24
N GLN A 26 9.49 -10.18 -23.33
CA GLN A 26 8.80 -10.82 -22.24
C GLN A 26 8.10 -9.72 -21.46
N GLU A 27 6.80 -9.60 -21.69
CA GLU A 27 5.91 -8.73 -20.95
C GLU A 27 6.05 -9.21 -19.51
N ALA A 28 6.79 -8.44 -18.69
CA ALA A 28 6.96 -8.75 -17.28
C ALA A 28 5.55 -8.77 -16.72
N THR A 29 5.04 -9.97 -16.48
CA THR A 29 3.72 -10.19 -15.95
C THR A 29 3.76 -9.57 -14.56
N THR A 30 3.16 -8.39 -14.39
CA THR A 30 3.16 -7.65 -13.13
C THR A 30 2.58 -8.58 -12.07
N SER A 31 3.44 -9.17 -11.25
CA SER A 31 3.03 -10.08 -10.20
C SER A 31 2.31 -9.29 -9.12
N TYR A 32 1.42 -9.95 -8.37
CA TYR A 32 0.75 -9.33 -7.22
C TYR A 32 1.74 -8.67 -6.24
N GLU A 33 2.92 -9.27 -6.04
CA GLU A 33 3.99 -8.75 -5.19
C GLU A 33 4.47 -7.35 -5.60
N SER A 34 4.32 -6.98 -6.87
CA SER A 34 4.69 -5.65 -7.37
C SER A 34 3.79 -4.52 -6.83
N TYR A 35 2.65 -4.86 -6.23
CA TYR A 35 1.73 -3.93 -5.59
C TYR A 35 1.90 -3.85 -4.07
N ILE A 36 2.77 -4.68 -3.48
CA ILE A 36 3.12 -4.61 -2.07
C ILE A 36 4.30 -3.64 -1.92
N PRO A 37 4.21 -2.62 -1.04
CA PRO A 37 5.31 -1.69 -0.85
C PRO A 37 6.55 -2.40 -0.29
N THR A 38 7.72 -1.85 -0.62
CA THR A 38 8.97 -2.30 0.00
C THR A 38 8.91 -2.01 1.50
N ALA A 39 9.52 -2.88 2.33
CA ALA A 39 9.52 -2.70 3.78
C ALA A 39 10.13 -1.35 4.20
N GLU A 40 11.18 -0.90 3.50
CA GLU A 40 11.80 0.41 3.70
C GLU A 40 10.83 1.56 3.42
N SER A 41 10.17 1.55 2.26
CA SER A 41 9.22 2.60 1.88
C SER A 41 8.04 2.65 2.86
N ALA A 42 7.46 1.49 3.18
CA ALA A 42 6.36 1.38 4.13
C ALA A 42 6.74 1.89 5.52
N ARG A 43 7.91 1.50 6.03
CA ARG A 43 8.42 1.97 7.33
C ARG A 43 8.64 3.48 7.34
N ALA A 44 9.19 4.03 6.26
CA ALA A 44 9.45 5.47 6.15
C ALA A 44 8.15 6.29 6.14
N GLN A 45 7.13 5.85 5.40
CA GLN A 45 5.84 6.55 5.38
C GLN A 45 5.09 6.41 6.72
N LEU A 46 5.17 5.24 7.37
CA LEU A 46 4.65 5.07 8.72
C LEU A 46 5.33 6.00 9.73
N ALA A 47 6.66 6.09 9.71
CA ALA A 47 7.40 7.01 10.58
C ALA A 47 6.94 8.47 10.37
N ARG A 48 6.76 8.89 9.11
CA ARG A 48 6.24 10.22 8.80
C ARG A 48 4.84 10.44 9.37
N ALA A 49 3.94 9.47 9.23
CA ALA A 49 2.59 9.54 9.79
C ALA A 49 2.63 9.68 11.32
N MET A 50 3.48 8.88 11.99
CA MET A 50 3.68 8.94 13.44
C MET A 50 4.30 10.27 13.89
N ASP A 51 5.23 10.84 13.13
CA ASP A 51 5.78 12.18 13.37
C ASP A 51 4.71 13.27 13.22
N GLY A 52 3.76 13.09 12.29
CA GLY A 52 2.61 13.97 12.15
C GLY A 52 1.71 13.92 13.40
N TRP A 53 1.39 12.72 13.88
CA TRP A 53 0.65 12.55 15.14
C TRP A 53 1.40 13.15 16.33
N LEU A 54 2.71 12.93 16.45
CA LEU A 54 3.53 13.53 17.51
C LEU A 54 3.47 15.07 17.50
N LYS A 55 3.29 15.69 16.32
CA LYS A 55 3.11 17.14 16.15
C LYS A 55 1.66 17.60 16.32
N GLY A 56 0.73 16.69 16.60
CA GLY A 56 -0.69 16.97 16.77
C GLY A 56 -1.49 17.07 15.47
N LEU A 57 -0.93 16.65 14.32
CA LEU A 57 -1.66 16.64 13.05
C LEU A 57 -2.77 15.57 13.05
N SER A 58 -3.84 15.84 12.31
CA SER A 58 -4.86 14.82 12.00
C SER A 58 -4.30 13.74 11.05
N PRO A 59 -4.95 12.57 10.94
CA PRO A 59 -4.55 11.54 9.97
C PRO A 59 -4.44 12.07 8.53
N ASP A 60 -5.42 12.85 8.08
CA ASP A 60 -5.45 13.43 6.73
C ASP A 60 -4.27 14.38 6.47
N GLU A 61 -3.82 15.11 7.49
CA GLU A 61 -2.68 16.03 7.41
C GLU A 61 -1.32 15.32 7.56
N SER A 62 -1.31 14.10 8.12
CA SER A 62 -0.08 13.34 8.39
C SER A 62 0.43 12.57 7.16
N GLY A 63 -0.36 12.56 6.08
CA GLY A 63 -0.04 11.94 4.80
C GLY A 63 1.14 12.55 4.06
N GLY A 64 1.56 11.83 3.02
CA GLY A 64 2.60 12.18 2.08
C GLY A 64 2.06 12.43 0.68
N THR A 65 2.79 13.17 -0.14
CA THR A 65 2.37 13.52 -1.51
C THR A 65 3.14 12.77 -2.60
N ARG A 66 4.27 12.11 -2.26
CA ARG A 66 5.05 11.25 -3.16
C ARG A 66 5.72 10.10 -2.37
N PRO A 67 5.20 8.86 -2.47
CA PRO A 67 3.89 8.52 -3.04
C PRO A 67 2.76 9.27 -2.31
N GLU A 68 1.61 9.39 -2.97
CA GLU A 68 0.40 9.84 -2.27
C GLU A 68 0.13 8.86 -1.12
N VAL A 69 0.07 9.35 0.12
CA VAL A 69 -0.11 8.50 1.31
C VAL A 69 -1.35 8.95 2.06
N HIS A 70 -2.29 8.02 2.22
CA HIS A 70 -3.49 8.20 3.02
C HIS A 70 -3.33 7.48 4.35
N VAL A 71 -3.53 8.20 5.46
CA VAL A 71 -3.48 7.62 6.81
C VAL A 71 -4.91 7.42 7.29
N VAL A 72 -5.25 6.18 7.63
CA VAL A 72 -6.56 5.79 8.16
C VAL A 72 -6.37 5.34 9.60
N ASP A 73 -6.65 6.26 10.52
CA ASP A 73 -6.56 6.08 11.97
C ASP A 73 -7.79 6.74 12.62
N GLN A 74 -8.96 6.17 12.36
CA GLN A 74 -10.26 6.70 12.80
C GLN A 74 -10.55 6.36 14.26
N THR A 75 -9.95 5.27 14.76
CA THR A 75 -10.03 4.86 16.17
C THR A 75 -9.19 5.72 17.11
N ARG A 76 -8.29 6.57 16.59
CA ARG A 76 -7.59 7.61 17.37
C ARG A 76 -8.58 8.66 17.87
N ARG A 77 -8.51 8.97 19.16
CA ARG A 77 -9.29 10.05 19.77
C ARG A 77 -8.65 11.42 19.50
N ALA A 78 -9.47 12.44 19.26
CA ALA A 78 -9.00 13.79 18.95
C ALA A 78 -8.20 14.44 20.11
N ASP A 79 -8.52 14.09 21.35
CA ASP A 79 -7.84 14.56 22.57
C ASP A 79 -6.60 13.72 22.94
N GLN A 80 -6.37 12.60 22.24
CA GLN A 80 -5.26 11.69 22.51
C GLN A 80 -3.97 12.17 21.83
N LYS A 81 -3.17 12.89 22.60
CA LYS A 81 -1.86 13.39 22.19
C LYS A 81 -0.78 12.33 22.39
N LEU A 82 0.02 12.12 21.37
CA LEU A 82 1.18 11.23 21.41
C LEU A 82 2.35 11.97 22.07
N ALA A 83 2.96 11.37 23.09
CA ALA A 83 4.16 11.91 23.74
C ALA A 83 5.45 11.31 23.17
N ARG A 84 5.41 10.01 22.82
CA ARG A 84 6.53 9.29 22.19
C ARG A 84 6.01 8.08 21.41
N TYR A 85 6.78 7.65 20.42
CA TYR A 85 6.55 6.38 19.75
C TYR A 85 7.86 5.69 19.38
N GLU A 86 7.77 4.39 19.12
CA GLU A 86 8.86 3.56 18.62
C GLU A 86 8.31 2.49 17.69
N ILE A 87 8.84 2.42 16.45
CA ILE A 87 8.50 1.35 15.51
C ILE A 87 9.36 0.12 15.85
N LEU A 88 8.75 -0.85 16.54
CA LEU A 88 9.42 -2.04 17.06
C LEU A 88 9.93 -2.97 15.96
N GLY A 89 9.25 -3.01 14.82
CA GLY A 89 9.63 -3.88 13.71
C GLY A 89 8.45 -4.29 12.83
N GLU A 90 8.78 -4.97 11.74
CA GLU A 90 7.80 -5.62 10.88
C GLU A 90 7.22 -6.86 11.60
N VAL A 91 5.92 -7.08 11.43
CA VAL A 91 5.22 -8.27 11.92
C VAL A 91 4.57 -8.99 10.75
N PRO A 92 4.29 -10.31 10.86
CA PRO A 92 3.62 -11.03 9.79
C PRO A 92 2.26 -10.43 9.44
N ALA A 93 1.99 -10.29 8.15
CA ALA A 93 0.68 -9.99 7.58
C ALA A 93 0.60 -10.54 6.16
N ASP A 94 -0.62 -10.90 5.76
CA ASP A 94 -0.89 -11.31 4.40
C ASP A 94 -1.09 -10.06 3.55
N ASN A 95 -0.53 -10.05 2.33
CA ASN A 95 -0.88 -9.07 1.30
C ASN A 95 -0.61 -7.58 1.66
N ALA A 96 0.16 -7.33 2.72
CA ALA A 96 0.49 -6.00 3.24
C ALA A 96 1.85 -6.02 3.95
N ARG A 97 2.40 -4.84 4.22
CA ARG A 97 3.48 -4.68 5.21
C ARG A 97 2.88 -4.28 6.53
N ALA A 98 3.19 -5.00 7.61
CA ALA A 98 2.66 -4.69 8.92
C ALA A 98 3.76 -4.32 9.91
N PHE A 99 3.52 -3.34 10.77
CA PHE A 99 4.49 -2.91 11.78
C PHE A 99 3.84 -2.82 13.15
N ALA A 100 4.56 -3.29 14.17
CA ALA A 100 4.21 -3.03 15.57
C ALA A 100 4.84 -1.71 16.00
N VAL A 101 4.04 -0.84 16.61
CA VAL A 101 4.45 0.49 17.07
C VAL A 101 4.10 0.61 18.53
N ARG A 102 5.11 0.85 19.36
CA ARG A 102 4.90 1.25 20.76
C ARG A 102 4.56 2.72 20.79
N VAL A 103 3.48 3.10 21.44
CA VAL A 103 3.07 4.49 21.65
C VAL A 103 2.96 4.78 23.13
N THR A 104 3.20 6.02 23.52
CA THR A 104 2.84 6.51 24.86
C THR A 104 2.19 7.86 24.69
N TYR A 105 1.04 8.03 25.33
CA TYR A 105 0.28 9.27 25.27
C TYR A 105 0.70 10.24 26.37
N GLU A 106 0.43 11.52 26.17
CA GLU A 106 0.59 12.52 27.24
C GLU A 106 -0.32 12.16 28.43
N GLY A 107 0.24 12.15 29.64
CA GLY A 107 -0.51 11.84 30.86
C GLY A 107 -0.83 10.35 31.09
N ALA A 108 -0.36 9.45 30.21
CA ALA A 108 -0.47 8.01 30.39
C ALA A 108 0.85 7.41 30.88
N ASP A 109 0.79 6.56 31.90
CA ASP A 109 1.97 5.90 32.48
C ASP A 109 2.39 4.65 31.69
N GLU A 110 1.42 3.97 31.04
CA GLU A 110 1.65 2.71 30.35
C GLU A 110 1.68 2.89 28.82
N PRO A 111 2.69 2.36 28.12
CA PRO A 111 2.71 2.36 26.67
C PRO A 111 1.71 1.34 26.08
N GLU A 112 1.13 1.67 24.95
CA GLU A 112 0.31 0.75 24.15
C GLU A 112 1.12 0.22 22.95
N ILE A 113 0.80 -1.00 22.50
CA ILE A 113 1.32 -1.54 21.25
C ILE A 113 0.22 -1.52 20.20
N LEU A 114 0.40 -0.67 19.20
CA LEU A 114 -0.47 -0.58 18.04
C LEU A 114 0.12 -1.37 16.87
N ARG A 115 -0.74 -1.75 15.92
CA ARG A 115 -0.34 -2.36 14.66
C ARG A 115 -0.83 -1.53 13.50
N PHE A 116 0.04 -1.30 12.53
CA PHE A 116 -0.28 -0.57 11.31
C PHE A 116 0.00 -1.43 10.08
N PHE A 117 -0.85 -1.31 9.07
CA PHE A 117 -0.72 -1.94 7.77
C PHE A 117 -0.42 -0.89 6.70
N ALA A 118 0.60 -1.12 5.89
CA ALA A 118 0.90 -0.37 4.69
C ALA A 118 0.52 -1.18 3.44
N ILE A 119 -0.40 -0.63 2.65
CA ILE A 119 -1.02 -1.30 1.50
C ILE A 119 -0.91 -0.39 0.28
N GLY A 120 -0.48 -0.93 -0.86
CA GLY A 120 -0.27 -0.16 -2.09
C GLY A 120 1.07 0.57 -2.14
N VAL A 121 1.47 0.92 -3.36
CA VAL A 121 2.75 1.59 -3.64
C VAL A 121 2.53 3.09 -3.88
N ASP A 122 1.60 3.45 -4.76
CA ASP A 122 1.20 4.82 -5.07
C ASP A 122 -0.24 4.83 -5.65
N PRO A 123 -1.27 5.22 -4.88
CA PRO A 123 -1.19 5.67 -3.50
C PRO A 123 -0.86 4.54 -2.51
N MET A 124 -0.23 4.90 -1.39
CA MET A 124 0.01 4.05 -0.24
C MET A 124 -1.00 4.36 0.87
N TRP A 125 -1.62 3.34 1.42
CA TRP A 125 -2.54 3.46 2.54
C TRP A 125 -1.88 2.94 3.81
N ILE A 126 -1.91 3.74 4.87
CA ILE A 126 -1.47 3.35 6.20
C ILE A 126 -2.71 3.22 7.08
N PHE A 127 -3.12 1.98 7.34
CA PHE A 127 -4.23 1.69 8.23
C PHE A 127 -3.73 1.36 9.62
N ARG A 128 -4.37 1.90 10.64
CA ARG A 128 -4.37 1.24 11.94
C ARG A 128 -5.13 -0.08 11.82
N ARG A 129 -4.62 -1.15 12.44
CA ARG A 129 -5.19 -2.50 12.31
C ARG A 129 -6.67 -2.51 12.66
N GLU A 130 -7.05 -1.86 13.76
CA GLU A 130 -8.46 -1.82 14.19
C GLU A 130 -9.37 -1.23 13.10
N ASP A 131 -8.91 -0.21 12.38
CA ASP A 131 -9.67 0.41 11.29
C ASP A 131 -9.70 -0.48 10.05
N TYR A 132 -8.60 -1.16 9.71
CA TYR A 132 -8.56 -2.11 8.60
C TYR A 132 -9.55 -3.26 8.77
N GLU A 133 -9.60 -3.84 9.98
CA GLU A 133 -10.53 -4.93 10.29
C GLU A 133 -11.99 -4.45 10.27
N ASN A 134 -12.23 -3.19 10.63
CA ASN A 134 -13.58 -2.62 10.66
C ASN A 134 -14.16 -2.31 9.28
N ILE A 135 -13.34 -2.23 8.21
CA ILE A 135 -13.82 -2.00 6.84
C ILE A 135 -14.88 -3.04 6.44
N TRP A 136 -14.74 -4.29 6.89
CA TRP A 136 -15.62 -5.40 6.52
C TRP A 136 -16.83 -5.56 7.43
N ASN A 137 -16.88 -4.86 8.56
CA ASN A 137 -17.94 -5.00 9.55
C ASN A 137 -19.18 -4.13 9.24
N HIS A 138 -19.13 -3.29 8.21
CA HIS A 138 -20.21 -2.36 7.85
C HIS A 138 -21.26 -2.91 6.87
N ASP A 139 -21.13 -4.16 6.40
CA ASP A 139 -22.11 -4.78 5.47
C ASP A 139 -23.26 -5.53 6.17
N ALA A 140 -23.37 -5.44 7.50
CA ALA A 140 -24.43 -6.09 8.27
C ALA A 140 -25.67 -5.20 8.54
N GLU A 141 -25.75 -3.98 8.01
CA GLU A 141 -27.02 -3.24 8.01
C GLU A 141 -27.87 -3.69 6.82
N THR A 142 -28.79 -4.59 7.11
CA THR A 142 -29.75 -5.03 6.12
C THR A 142 -30.67 -3.85 5.74
N PRO A 143 -31.20 -3.80 4.50
CA PRO A 143 -32.19 -2.79 4.13
C PRO A 143 -33.42 -2.70 5.06
N ALA A 144 -33.66 -3.73 5.89
CA ALA A 144 -34.70 -3.73 6.92
C ALA A 144 -34.43 -2.72 8.06
N ASP A 145 -33.16 -2.47 8.39
CA ASP A 145 -32.78 -1.55 9.47
C ASP A 145 -33.06 -0.08 9.07
N ARG A 146 -33.01 0.23 7.76
CA ARG A 146 -33.35 1.54 7.19
C ARG A 146 -34.86 1.81 7.05
N ALA A 147 -35.71 0.79 7.20
CA ALA A 147 -37.15 0.92 7.03
C ALA A 147 -37.91 1.15 8.35
N GLY A 148 -37.19 1.25 9.47
CA GLY A 148 -37.75 1.24 10.82
C GLY A 148 -38.13 2.59 11.43
N GLU A 149 -37.91 3.72 10.75
CA GLU A 149 -38.25 5.04 11.31
C GLU A 149 -39.59 5.53 10.73
N PRO A 150 -40.73 5.38 11.44
CA PRO A 150 -42.00 5.91 10.98
C PRO A 150 -41.94 7.44 11.04
N ALA A 151 -42.12 8.08 9.89
CA ALA A 151 -42.29 9.51 9.78
C ALA A 151 -43.43 9.99 10.69
N GLU A 152 -43.08 10.73 11.74
CA GLU A 152 -44.01 11.48 12.55
C GLU A 152 -44.75 12.48 11.63
N LYS A 153 -46.06 12.26 11.48
CA LYS A 153 -46.92 13.08 10.61
C LYS A 153 -47.42 14.30 11.39
N PRO A 154 -47.41 15.52 10.80
CA PRO A 154 -47.98 16.71 11.45
C PRO A 154 -49.51 16.66 11.58
#